data_AF-A0A9W8JNL9-F1
#
_entry.id   AF-A0A9W8JNL9-F1
#
_cell.length_a   1.000
_cell.length_b   1.000
_cell.length_c   1.000
_cell.angle_alpha   90.00
_cell.angle_beta   90.00
_cell.angle_gamma   90.00
#
_symmetry.space_group_name_H-M   'P 1'
#
loop_
_entity.id
_entity.type
_entity.pdbx_description
1 polymer ?
#
loop_
_entity_poly.entity_id
_entity_poly.type
_entity_poly.pdbx_seq_one_letter_code
_entity_poly.pdbx_strand_id
1 'polypeptide(L)'
;MRCRALLLLLPSALAFELPFKPKPRPIPRCVHTPDSRHWRGRSWLIGRFLDLQAQERFGLDVQVDVYEKSDYVGGRSTVVYPYGNASLPELELGGSIFVTANKNLWRASDEFGLGRRDFSDEDESTGIWDGQEMLLSFSGSWWDTAKLLWRYGFLSPRRTENFVRALVDKYLTLYNSDSPKWDSVADLSATFGWTEIVSKTALEHLRTEGVSDKYINEVVDAATRVNYGQDIDYIHALEGALSMAANGAVGIAGGKLPDIREIPQPLACQRLSQDTAYM
;
A
#
# COMPACT_ATOMS: atom_id res chain seq x y z
N MET A 1 20.94 27.12 -15.47
CA MET A 1 22.18 26.95 -14.66
C MET A 1 21.95 25.79 -13.70
N ARG A 2 22.60 24.65 -13.94
CA ARG A 2 22.46 23.41 -13.16
C ARG A 2 23.80 23.18 -12.44
N CYS A 3 23.83 23.23 -11.10
CA CYS A 3 25.00 22.82 -10.31
C CYS A 3 24.77 21.41 -9.76
N ARG A 4 25.51 20.45 -10.30
CA ARG A 4 25.73 19.12 -9.71
C ARG A 4 26.95 19.22 -8.80
N ALA A 5 26.79 18.96 -7.51
CA ALA A 5 27.92 18.68 -6.62
C ALA A 5 28.00 17.16 -6.44
N LEU A 6 28.95 16.56 -7.17
CA LEU A 6 29.34 15.15 -7.04
C LEU A 6 30.37 15.09 -5.90
N LEU A 7 30.07 14.38 -4.81
CA LEU A 7 31.05 14.09 -3.76
C LEU A 7 31.28 12.58 -3.73
N LEU A 8 32.49 12.23 -4.12
CA LEU A 8 33.09 10.90 -4.15
C LEU A 8 33.36 10.42 -2.72
N LEU A 9 32.86 9.22 -2.39
CA LEU A 9 33.44 8.38 -1.34
C LEU A 9 33.58 6.96 -1.90
N LEU A 10 34.83 6.57 -2.16
CA LEU A 10 35.26 5.21 -2.42
C LEU A 10 35.26 4.41 -1.10
N PRO A 11 34.73 3.18 -1.07
CA PRO A 11 35.13 2.20 -0.09
C PRO A 11 36.13 1.20 -0.69
N SER A 12 37.22 1.02 0.04
CA SER A 12 38.24 0.00 -0.12
C SER A 12 37.69 -1.39 0.22
N ALA A 13 37.59 -2.26 -0.79
CA ALA A 13 37.58 -3.72 -0.60
C ALA A 13 38.00 -4.40 -1.92
N LEU A 14 39.30 -4.62 -2.09
CA LEU A 14 39.80 -5.63 -3.04
C LEU A 14 39.90 -6.94 -2.26
N ALA A 15 38.98 -7.87 -2.49
CA ALA A 15 39.10 -9.24 -2.02
C ALA A 15 39.86 -10.06 -3.09
N PHE A 16 40.91 -10.74 -2.65
CA PHE A 16 41.67 -11.71 -3.44
C PHE A 16 40.83 -12.99 -3.64
N GLU A 17 40.60 -13.42 -4.88
CA GLU A 17 40.10 -14.76 -5.19
C GLU A 17 41.27 -15.74 -5.41
N LEU A 18 41.34 -16.80 -4.62
CA LEU A 18 42.19 -17.98 -4.86
C LEU A 18 41.35 -19.12 -5.44
N PRO A 19 41.85 -19.92 -6.41
CA PRO A 19 41.05 -20.91 -7.10
C PRO A 19 41.09 -22.25 -6.37
N PHE A 20 40.08 -22.54 -5.55
CA PHE A 20 39.79 -23.91 -5.12
C PHE A 20 38.37 -24.26 -5.55
N LYS A 21 38.22 -25.21 -6.50
CA LYS A 21 36.92 -25.75 -6.92
C LYS A 21 36.60 -27.01 -6.11
N PRO A 22 35.68 -26.97 -5.13
CA PRO A 22 35.18 -28.21 -4.54
C PRO A 22 34.23 -28.93 -5.52
N LYS A 23 34.24 -30.26 -5.49
CA LYS A 23 33.35 -31.09 -6.33
C LYS A 23 31.88 -30.85 -5.92
N PRO A 24 30.94 -30.71 -6.87
CA PRO A 24 29.55 -30.47 -6.54
C PRO A 24 28.93 -31.66 -5.81
N ARG A 25 28.31 -31.40 -4.66
CA ARG A 25 27.37 -32.35 -4.05
C ARG A 25 26.07 -32.33 -4.85
N PRO A 26 25.37 -33.47 -5.00
CA PRO A 26 24.09 -33.50 -5.69
C PRO A 26 23.08 -32.61 -4.95
N ILE A 27 22.50 -31.68 -5.70
CA ILE A 27 21.40 -30.80 -5.27
C ILE A 27 20.16 -31.69 -5.07
N PRO A 28 19.42 -31.60 -3.96
CA PRO A 28 18.12 -32.25 -3.84
C PRO A 28 17.20 -31.70 -4.93
N ARG A 29 16.79 -32.54 -5.88
CA ARG A 29 15.74 -32.17 -6.83
C ARG A 29 14.46 -31.94 -6.03
N CYS A 30 13.91 -30.74 -6.11
CA CYS A 30 12.51 -30.51 -5.75
C CYS A 30 11.65 -31.28 -6.75
N VAL A 31 11.27 -32.51 -6.40
CA VAL A 31 10.31 -33.30 -7.16
C VAL A 31 8.93 -32.86 -6.70
N HIS A 32 8.29 -31.96 -7.43
CA HIS A 32 6.84 -31.81 -7.33
C HIS A 32 6.20 -32.85 -8.24
N THR A 33 5.59 -33.87 -7.63
CA THR A 33 4.58 -34.69 -8.32
C THR A 33 3.36 -33.80 -8.57
N PRO A 34 2.92 -33.62 -9.83
CA PRO A 34 1.71 -32.88 -10.12
C PRO A 34 0.53 -33.79 -9.79
N ASP A 35 0.11 -33.80 -8.52
CA ASP A 35 -1.14 -34.46 -8.15
C ASP A 35 -2.32 -33.54 -8.50
N SER A 36 -3.22 -34.08 -9.29
CA SER A 36 -4.33 -33.42 -9.95
C SER A 36 -5.42 -33.05 -8.96
N ARG A 37 -5.44 -31.82 -8.43
CA ARG A 37 -6.61 -31.30 -7.69
C ARG A 37 -6.94 -29.86 -8.07
N HIS A 38 -8.20 -29.52 -7.89
CA HIS A 38 -8.92 -28.43 -8.52
C HIS A 38 -8.65 -27.11 -7.74
N TRP A 39 -7.96 -26.13 -8.34
CA TRP A 39 -7.45 -24.95 -7.61
C TRP A 39 -8.12 -23.63 -8.06
N ARG A 40 -8.86 -22.92 -7.18
CA ARG A 40 -9.34 -21.52 -7.40
C ARG A 40 -9.59 -20.77 -6.05
N GLY A 41 -8.95 -19.62 -5.77
CA GLY A 41 -9.21 -18.75 -4.59
C GLY A 41 -8.20 -17.60 -4.35
N ARG A 42 -8.54 -16.50 -3.64
CA ARG A 42 -7.59 -15.41 -3.23
C ARG A 42 -7.21 -15.51 -1.75
N SER A 43 -8.08 -16.13 -0.95
CA SER A 43 -7.72 -16.81 0.29
C SER A 43 -6.60 -17.85 0.07
N TRP A 44 -6.37 -18.27 -1.18
CA TRP A 44 -5.21 -19.07 -1.59
C TRP A 44 -3.95 -18.24 -1.83
N LEU A 45 -3.97 -16.94 -2.13
CA LEU A 45 -2.71 -16.17 -2.10
C LEU A 45 -2.16 -16.09 -0.69
N ILE A 46 -3.03 -15.90 0.30
CA ILE A 46 -2.65 -15.99 1.72
C ILE A 46 -2.25 -17.43 2.03
N GLY A 47 -3.03 -18.44 1.62
CA GLY A 47 -2.68 -19.86 1.82
C GLY A 47 -1.35 -20.27 1.19
N ARG A 48 -1.04 -19.81 -0.03
CA ARG A 48 0.19 -20.06 -0.76
C ARG A 48 1.34 -19.26 -0.20
N PHE A 49 1.10 -18.00 0.18
CA PHE A 49 2.09 -17.22 0.90
C PHE A 49 2.46 -17.94 2.21
N LEU A 50 1.48 -18.42 2.96
CA LEU A 50 1.70 -19.18 4.19
C LEU A 50 2.45 -20.49 3.94
N ASP A 51 2.09 -21.25 2.91
CA ASP A 51 2.80 -22.46 2.48
C ASP A 51 4.26 -22.16 2.10
N LEU A 52 4.49 -21.17 1.22
CA LEU A 52 5.83 -20.74 0.82
C LEU A 52 6.66 -20.28 2.02
N GLN A 53 6.07 -19.50 2.94
CA GLN A 53 6.77 -19.04 4.14
C GLN A 53 6.97 -20.17 5.17
N ALA A 54 6.06 -21.14 5.26
CA ALA A 54 6.21 -22.31 6.13
C ALA A 54 7.39 -23.17 5.68
N GLN A 55 7.49 -23.41 4.37
CA GLN A 55 8.59 -24.14 3.79
C GLN A 55 9.91 -23.35 3.88
N GLU A 56 9.91 -22.06 3.52
CA GLU A 56 11.13 -21.23 3.52
C GLU A 56 11.69 -20.98 4.91
N ARG A 57 10.84 -20.66 5.89
CA ARG A 57 11.29 -20.24 7.23
C ARG A 57 11.43 -21.40 8.21
N PHE A 58 10.65 -22.46 8.02
CA PHE A 58 10.56 -23.56 8.99
C PHE A 58 10.84 -24.94 8.38
N GLY A 59 11.02 -25.04 7.06
CA GLY A 59 11.22 -26.33 6.39
C GLY A 59 9.99 -27.26 6.50
N LEU A 60 8.81 -26.68 6.69
CA LEU A 60 7.57 -27.42 6.86
C LEU A 60 6.86 -27.56 5.52
N ASP A 61 6.66 -28.81 5.09
CA ASP A 61 5.80 -29.14 3.97
C ASP A 61 4.34 -29.12 4.46
N VAL A 62 3.58 -28.12 4.00
CA VAL A 62 2.21 -27.89 4.45
C VAL A 62 1.26 -27.99 3.27
N GLN A 63 0.28 -28.88 3.37
CA GLN A 63 -0.84 -28.89 2.42
C GLN A 63 -1.90 -27.88 2.86
N VAL A 64 -2.26 -26.96 1.96
CA VAL A 64 -3.30 -25.94 2.20
C VAL A 64 -4.45 -26.11 1.21
N ASP A 65 -5.63 -26.45 1.73
CA ASP A 65 -6.87 -26.48 0.95
C ASP A 65 -7.65 -25.17 1.16
N VAL A 66 -8.07 -24.54 0.06
CA VAL A 66 -8.83 -23.27 0.09
C VAL A 66 -10.16 -23.44 -0.60
N TYR A 67 -11.24 -23.11 0.11
CA TYR A 67 -12.60 -23.16 -0.39
C TYR A 67 -13.12 -21.74 -0.63
N GLU A 68 -13.55 -21.46 -1.85
CA GLU A 68 -14.20 -20.22 -2.26
C GLU A 68 -15.60 -20.54 -2.77
N LYS A 69 -16.60 -19.76 -2.34
CA LYS A 69 -18.00 -19.95 -2.73
C LYS A 69 -18.24 -19.40 -4.14
N SER A 70 -17.57 -18.30 -4.48
CA SER A 70 -17.71 -17.64 -5.78
C SER A 70 -16.94 -18.39 -6.87
N ASP A 71 -17.31 -18.15 -8.12
CA ASP A 71 -16.60 -18.64 -9.30
C ASP A 71 -15.32 -17.82 -9.61
N TYR A 72 -15.11 -16.72 -8.88
CA TYR A 72 -13.97 -15.83 -9.01
C TYR A 72 -13.19 -15.65 -7.70
N VAL A 73 -11.99 -15.12 -7.87
CA VAL A 73 -10.95 -15.01 -6.86
C VAL A 73 -10.72 -13.53 -6.54
N GLY A 74 -11.14 -13.09 -5.36
CA GLY A 74 -10.73 -11.78 -4.84
C GLY A 74 -11.63 -11.05 -3.87
N GLY A 75 -12.87 -11.51 -3.71
CA GLY A 75 -13.82 -10.86 -2.82
C GLY A 75 -13.98 -9.38 -3.18
N ARG A 76 -13.62 -8.49 -2.24
CA ARG A 76 -13.74 -7.02 -2.37
C ARG A 76 -12.62 -6.36 -3.17
N SER A 77 -11.67 -7.11 -3.73
CA SER A 77 -10.72 -6.58 -4.71
C SER A 77 -10.96 -7.33 -6.01
N THR A 78 -11.61 -6.68 -6.95
CA THR A 78 -12.01 -7.28 -8.22
C THR A 78 -11.98 -6.24 -9.30
N VAL A 79 -11.66 -6.70 -10.51
CA VAL A 79 -11.42 -5.85 -11.65
C VAL A 79 -12.38 -6.23 -12.77
N VAL A 80 -12.86 -5.20 -13.45
CA VAL A 80 -13.70 -5.33 -14.63
C VAL A 80 -13.11 -4.52 -15.76
N TYR A 81 -13.48 -4.91 -16.98
CA TYR A 81 -13.13 -4.17 -18.17
C TYR A 81 -14.38 -3.48 -18.70
N PRO A 82 -14.32 -2.18 -19.04
CA PRO A 82 -15.46 -1.47 -19.61
C PRO A 82 -16.00 -2.23 -20.84
N TYR A 83 -17.32 -2.45 -20.88
CA TYR A 83 -18.01 -3.20 -21.94
C TYR A 83 -17.50 -4.64 -22.17
N GLY A 84 -16.80 -5.22 -21.19
CA GLY A 84 -16.13 -6.51 -21.34
C GLY A 84 -14.95 -6.50 -22.32
N ASN A 85 -14.45 -5.31 -22.70
CA ASN A 85 -13.36 -5.16 -23.65
C ASN A 85 -12.01 -5.06 -22.93
N ALA A 86 -11.25 -6.16 -22.90
CA ALA A 86 -9.94 -6.23 -22.27
C ALA A 86 -8.85 -5.36 -22.94
N SER A 87 -9.14 -4.74 -24.09
CA SER A 87 -8.26 -3.75 -24.72
C SER A 87 -8.38 -2.36 -24.10
N LEU A 88 -9.41 -2.13 -23.26
CA LEU A 88 -9.57 -0.89 -22.50
C LEU A 88 -8.87 -1.01 -21.13
N PRO A 89 -8.44 0.11 -20.53
CA PRO A 89 -7.92 0.11 -19.16
C PRO A 89 -8.91 -0.50 -18.20
N GLU A 90 -8.38 -1.25 -17.25
CA GLU A 90 -9.17 -1.93 -16.25
C GLU A 90 -9.74 -0.98 -15.19
N LEU A 91 -10.86 -1.38 -14.59
CA LEU A 91 -11.50 -0.66 -13.48
C LEU A 91 -11.56 -1.56 -12.24
N GLU A 92 -11.03 -1.06 -11.13
CA GLU A 92 -11.15 -1.67 -9.81
C GLU A 92 -12.52 -1.38 -9.21
N LEU A 93 -13.22 -2.41 -8.75
CA LEU A 93 -14.53 -2.29 -8.09
C LEU A 93 -14.44 -2.31 -6.56
N GLY A 94 -13.23 -2.23 -6.00
CA GLY A 94 -13.04 -2.18 -4.56
C GLY A 94 -11.63 -1.73 -4.18
N GLY A 95 -10.85 -2.58 -3.50
CA GLY A 95 -9.50 -2.23 -3.06
C GLY A 95 -8.56 -1.89 -4.22
N SER A 96 -8.44 -0.60 -4.55
CA SER A 96 -7.82 -0.09 -5.77
C SER A 96 -6.46 0.57 -5.56
N ILE A 97 -6.18 1.03 -4.34
CA ILE A 97 -4.97 1.79 -4.00
C ILE A 97 -4.36 1.36 -2.67
N PHE A 98 -3.05 1.55 -2.55
CA PHE A 98 -2.31 1.48 -1.30
C PHE A 98 -1.12 2.44 -1.33
N VAL A 99 -0.57 2.77 -0.16
CA VAL A 99 0.59 3.67 -0.01
C VAL A 99 1.79 2.94 0.57
N THR A 100 2.96 3.57 0.56
CA THR A 100 4.21 3.02 1.14
C THR A 100 4.08 2.64 2.62
N ALA A 101 3.18 3.31 3.36
CA ALA A 101 2.90 2.97 4.75
C ALA A 101 2.27 1.57 4.90
N ASN A 102 1.58 1.05 3.88
CA ASN A 102 1.01 -0.31 3.88
C ASN A 102 2.10 -1.36 3.57
N LYS A 103 3.07 -1.55 4.48
CA LYS A 103 4.27 -2.37 4.24
C LYS A 103 3.98 -3.80 3.79
N ASN A 104 2.89 -4.42 4.26
CA ASN A 104 2.51 -5.77 3.84
C ASN A 104 2.12 -5.82 2.35
N LEU A 105 1.27 -4.89 1.89
CA LEU A 105 0.87 -4.81 0.48
C LEU A 105 2.05 -4.38 -0.40
N TRP A 106 2.85 -3.43 0.09
CA TRP A 106 4.05 -2.97 -0.59
C TRP A 106 5.03 -4.12 -0.83
N ARG A 107 5.38 -4.87 0.23
CA ARG A 107 6.29 -6.02 0.12
C ARG A 107 5.71 -7.14 -0.73
N ALA A 108 4.42 -7.43 -0.60
CA ALA A 108 3.76 -8.44 -1.42
C ALA A 108 3.83 -8.09 -2.91
N SER A 109 3.63 -6.81 -3.28
CA SER A 109 3.76 -6.39 -4.67
C SER A 109 5.17 -6.68 -5.23
N ASP A 110 6.22 -6.46 -4.43
CA ASP A 110 7.60 -6.74 -4.83
C ASP A 110 7.90 -8.25 -4.88
N GLU A 111 7.47 -9.03 -3.87
CA GLU A 111 7.70 -10.47 -3.78
C GLU A 111 7.02 -11.27 -4.89
N PHE A 112 5.82 -10.84 -5.29
CA PHE A 112 5.04 -11.49 -6.36
C PHE A 112 5.30 -10.90 -7.75
N GLY A 113 6.21 -9.93 -7.87
CA GLY A 113 6.52 -9.29 -9.16
C GLY A 113 5.34 -8.53 -9.76
N LEU A 114 4.47 -7.97 -8.92
CA LEU A 114 3.30 -7.20 -9.35
C LEU A 114 3.72 -5.77 -9.64
N GLY A 115 3.63 -5.36 -10.90
CA GLY A 115 3.87 -3.97 -11.29
C GLY A 115 2.94 -3.01 -10.53
N ARG A 116 3.48 -1.91 -10.02
CA ARG A 116 2.70 -0.83 -9.42
C ARG A 116 2.53 0.27 -10.47
N ARG A 117 1.33 0.85 -10.55
CA ARG A 117 1.05 2.08 -11.30
C ARG A 117 0.79 3.21 -10.33
N ASP A 118 1.40 4.36 -10.58
CA ASP A 118 0.99 5.58 -9.90
C ASP A 118 -0.27 6.17 -10.57
N PHE A 119 -0.85 7.15 -9.90
CA PHE A 119 -1.98 7.94 -10.41
C PHE A 119 -1.55 9.39 -10.65
N SER A 120 -0.26 9.61 -10.91
CA SER A 120 0.30 10.94 -11.14
C SER A 120 0.50 11.16 -12.64
N ASP A 121 -0.59 11.24 -13.39
CA ASP A 121 -0.52 11.67 -14.78
C ASP A 121 -0.30 13.19 -14.83
N GLU A 122 0.72 13.63 -15.60
CA GLU A 122 1.15 15.04 -15.67
C GLU A 122 0.09 15.99 -16.27
N ASP A 123 -0.93 15.43 -16.93
CA ASP A 123 -2.00 16.17 -17.63
C ASP A 123 -3.33 16.23 -16.84
N GLU A 124 -3.37 15.72 -15.60
CA GLU A 124 -4.59 15.75 -14.78
C GLU A 124 -4.77 17.09 -14.04
N SER A 125 -5.94 17.72 -14.25
CA SER A 125 -6.37 18.86 -13.45
C SER A 125 -7.31 18.41 -12.34
N THR A 126 -7.02 18.79 -11.10
CA THR A 126 -7.92 18.57 -9.96
C THR A 126 -8.67 19.87 -9.65
N GLY A 127 -9.91 19.76 -9.18
CA GLY A 127 -10.68 20.92 -8.75
C GLY A 127 -11.58 20.63 -7.55
N ILE A 128 -11.94 21.68 -6.84
CA ILE A 128 -12.88 21.65 -5.72
C ILE A 128 -14.16 22.36 -6.17
N TRP A 129 -15.29 21.68 -6.05
CA TRP A 129 -16.62 22.15 -6.43
C TRP A 129 -17.55 22.11 -5.24
N ASP A 130 -18.34 23.17 -5.03
CA ASP A 130 -19.17 23.33 -3.82
C ASP A 130 -20.64 22.97 -3.99
N GLY A 131 -21.06 22.55 -5.19
CA GLY A 131 -22.49 22.39 -5.51
C GLY A 131 -22.99 23.37 -6.56
N GLN A 132 -22.28 24.48 -6.77
CA GLN A 132 -22.72 25.60 -7.60
C GLN A 132 -21.61 26.09 -8.52
N GLU A 133 -20.39 26.26 -8.00
CA GLU A 133 -19.24 26.78 -8.74
C GLU A 133 -17.93 26.05 -8.43
N MET A 134 -16.97 26.18 -9.34
CA MET A 134 -15.61 25.68 -9.12
C MET A 134 -14.87 26.66 -8.20
N LEU A 135 -14.60 26.24 -6.96
CA LEU A 135 -13.89 27.06 -5.96
C LEU A 135 -12.40 27.15 -6.25
N LEU A 136 -11.81 26.05 -6.73
CA LEU A 136 -10.40 25.94 -7.07
C LEU A 136 -10.21 24.94 -8.21
N SER A 137 -9.18 25.19 -9.02
CA SER A 137 -8.65 24.25 -9.99
C SER A 137 -7.13 24.36 -9.99
N PHE A 138 -6.46 23.22 -9.99
CA PHE A 138 -5.03 23.10 -9.88
C PHE A 138 -4.49 21.99 -10.78
N SER A 139 -3.36 22.28 -11.42
CA SER A 139 -2.69 21.41 -12.40
C SER A 139 -1.22 21.18 -12.00
N GLY A 140 -0.93 21.25 -10.70
CA GLY A 140 0.42 21.04 -10.15
C GLY A 140 1.39 22.22 -10.27
N SER A 141 0.93 23.41 -10.65
CA SER A 141 1.81 24.57 -10.82
C SER A 141 2.12 25.28 -9.49
N TRP A 142 3.23 26.03 -9.42
CA TRP A 142 3.54 26.85 -8.23
C TRP A 142 2.46 27.91 -7.93
N TRP A 143 1.74 28.37 -8.96
CA TRP A 143 0.60 29.26 -8.81
C TRP A 143 -0.54 28.59 -8.05
N ASP A 144 -0.72 27.28 -8.19
CA ASP A 144 -1.75 26.53 -7.48
C ASP A 144 -1.43 26.45 -5.98
N THR A 145 -0.16 26.26 -5.63
CA THR A 145 0.31 26.38 -4.24
C THR A 145 -0.02 27.75 -3.67
N ALA A 146 0.20 28.83 -4.43
CA ALA A 146 -0.13 30.19 -3.99
C ALA A 146 -1.65 30.38 -3.79
N LYS A 147 -2.50 29.86 -4.70
CA LYS A 147 -3.96 29.89 -4.56
C LYS A 147 -4.43 29.14 -3.31
N LEU A 148 -3.89 27.95 -3.06
CA LEU A 148 -4.20 27.13 -1.89
C LEU A 148 -3.82 27.85 -0.60
N LEU A 149 -2.62 28.42 -0.55
CA LEU A 149 -2.16 29.22 0.59
C LEU A 149 -3.01 30.47 0.82
N TRP A 150 -3.42 31.15 -0.25
CA TRP A 150 -4.31 32.31 -0.15
C TRP A 150 -5.70 31.94 0.39
N ARG A 151 -6.28 30.83 -0.09
CA ARG A 151 -7.63 30.42 0.29
C ARG A 151 -7.71 29.83 1.70
N TYR A 152 -6.75 28.96 2.05
CA TYR A 152 -6.80 28.15 3.27
C TYR A 152 -5.81 28.60 4.34
N GLY A 153 -4.86 29.47 3.99
CA GLY A 153 -3.73 29.78 4.84
C GLY A 153 -2.73 28.61 4.90
N PHE A 154 -1.58 28.88 5.50
CA PHE A 154 -0.52 27.88 5.66
C PHE A 154 -0.79 26.91 6.83
N LEU A 155 -1.49 27.36 7.87
CA LEU A 155 -1.64 26.60 9.12
C LEU A 155 -2.60 25.43 9.01
N SER A 156 -3.74 25.58 8.32
CA SER A 156 -4.77 24.52 8.25
C SER A 156 -4.27 23.25 7.55
N PRO A 157 -3.66 23.31 6.35
CA PRO A 157 -3.08 22.12 5.72
C PRO A 157 -1.99 21.49 6.59
N ARG A 158 -1.09 22.30 7.16
CA ARG A 158 0.02 21.81 7.98
C ARG A 158 -0.44 21.13 9.28
N ARG A 159 -1.46 21.67 9.94
CA ARG A 159 -2.07 21.07 11.14
C ARG A 159 -2.70 19.71 10.80
N THR A 160 -3.42 19.65 9.69
CA THR A 160 -4.01 18.39 9.19
C THR A 160 -2.92 17.37 8.86
N GLU A 161 -1.88 17.75 8.14
CA GLU A 161 -0.73 16.88 7.82
C GLU A 161 -0.01 16.39 9.08
N ASN A 162 0.20 17.26 10.07
CA ASN A 162 0.79 16.87 11.35
C ASN A 162 -0.06 15.82 12.08
N PHE A 163 -1.38 16.01 12.09
CA PHE A 163 -2.32 15.06 12.69
C PHE A 163 -2.27 13.70 11.98
N VAL A 164 -2.36 13.69 10.65
CA VAL A 164 -2.27 12.46 9.83
C VAL A 164 -0.95 11.75 10.08
N ARG A 165 0.17 12.47 10.03
CA ARG A 165 1.50 11.90 10.24
C ARG A 165 1.64 11.28 11.63
N ALA A 166 1.16 11.94 12.69
CA ALA A 166 1.22 11.39 14.04
C ALA A 166 0.47 10.05 14.17
N LEU A 167 -0.63 9.89 13.42
CA LEU A 167 -1.37 8.63 13.35
C LEU A 167 -0.64 7.57 12.54
N VAL A 168 -0.11 7.94 11.37
CA VAL A 168 0.68 7.04 10.52
C VAL A 168 1.93 6.55 11.25
N ASP A 169 2.63 7.43 11.99
CA ASP A 169 3.82 7.06 12.76
C ASP A 169 3.50 5.98 13.81
N LYS A 170 2.38 6.13 14.53
CA LYS A 170 1.89 5.09 15.46
C LYS A 170 1.50 3.81 14.74
N TYR A 171 0.76 3.91 13.64
CA TYR A 171 0.39 2.75 12.82
C TYR A 171 1.63 1.98 12.33
N LEU A 172 2.69 2.67 11.93
CA LEU A 172 3.92 2.04 11.44
C LEU A 172 4.65 1.22 12.50
N THR A 173 4.42 1.48 13.79
CA THR A 173 4.97 0.67 14.89
C THR A 173 4.41 -0.76 14.92
N LEU A 174 3.25 -1.01 14.30
CA LEU A 174 2.68 -2.36 14.15
C LEU A 174 3.58 -3.31 13.36
N TYR A 175 4.49 -2.76 12.55
CA TYR A 175 5.44 -3.56 11.77
C TYR A 175 6.74 -3.87 12.51
N ASN A 176 6.92 -3.35 13.73
CA ASN A 176 8.10 -3.61 14.51
C ASN A 176 7.97 -4.91 15.31
N SER A 177 9.11 -5.50 15.67
CA SER A 177 9.17 -6.73 16.48
C SER A 177 8.59 -6.56 17.89
N ASP A 178 8.60 -5.33 18.40
CA ASP A 178 8.06 -4.90 19.68
C ASP A 178 6.62 -4.34 19.56
N SER A 179 5.94 -4.59 18.43
CA SER A 179 4.55 -4.22 18.24
C SER A 179 3.68 -4.70 19.41
N PRO A 180 2.70 -3.88 19.84
CA PRO A 180 1.84 -4.26 20.95
C PRO A 180 1.10 -5.55 20.61
N LYS A 181 0.76 -6.32 21.64
CA LYS A 181 -0.17 -7.43 21.53
C LYS A 181 -1.50 -6.95 22.07
N TRP A 182 -2.58 -7.24 21.35
CA TRP A 182 -3.93 -6.80 21.73
C TRP A 182 -4.90 -7.96 21.53
N ASP A 183 -5.90 -8.03 22.40
CA ASP A 183 -6.96 -9.05 22.35
C ASP A 183 -8.24 -8.50 21.70
N SER A 184 -8.37 -7.17 21.63
CA SER A 184 -9.48 -6.49 20.96
C SER A 184 -9.04 -5.22 20.24
N VAL A 185 -9.88 -4.74 19.32
CA VAL A 185 -9.68 -3.45 18.65
C VAL A 185 -9.74 -2.29 19.66
N ALA A 186 -10.51 -2.43 20.73
CA ALA A 186 -10.57 -1.44 21.81
C ALA A 186 -9.23 -1.33 22.54
N ASP A 187 -8.58 -2.46 22.85
CA ASP A 187 -7.26 -2.47 23.50
C ASP A 187 -6.19 -1.85 22.61
N LEU A 188 -6.24 -2.13 21.29
CA LEU A 188 -5.32 -1.51 20.34
C LEU A 188 -5.54 0.01 20.26
N SER A 189 -6.80 0.44 20.18
CA SER A 189 -7.16 1.86 20.18
C SER A 189 -6.67 2.57 21.45
N ALA A 190 -6.85 1.95 22.62
CA ALA A 190 -6.34 2.47 23.89
C ALA A 190 -4.81 2.53 23.92
N THR A 191 -4.13 1.47 23.44
CA THR A 191 -2.66 1.39 23.39
C THR A 191 -2.06 2.49 22.53
N PHE A 192 -2.71 2.83 21.41
CA PHE A 192 -2.28 3.92 20.54
C PHE A 192 -2.81 5.30 20.98
N GLY A 193 -3.56 5.38 22.08
CA GLY A 193 -4.15 6.62 22.56
C GLY A 193 -5.14 7.21 21.55
N TRP A 194 -5.85 6.35 20.82
CA TRP A 194 -6.83 6.72 19.81
C TRP A 194 -8.27 6.71 20.34
N THR A 195 -8.50 6.27 21.58
CA THR A 195 -9.84 6.23 22.19
C THR A 195 -10.57 7.56 22.12
N GLU A 196 -9.88 8.67 22.42
CA GLU A 196 -10.49 10.00 22.31
C GLU A 196 -10.76 10.38 20.84
N ILE A 197 -9.83 10.06 19.94
CA ILE A 197 -9.90 10.40 18.52
C ILE A 197 -11.07 9.67 17.84
N VAL A 198 -11.29 8.39 18.15
CA VAL A 198 -12.43 7.63 17.60
C VAL A 198 -13.77 8.03 18.23
N SER A 199 -13.75 8.73 19.37
CA SER A 199 -14.97 9.19 20.06
C SER A 199 -15.50 10.54 19.58
N LYS A 200 -14.72 11.23 18.73
CA LYS A 200 -15.08 12.54 18.15
C LYS A 200 -15.26 12.42 16.64
N THR A 201 -16.10 13.28 16.09
CA THR A 201 -16.16 13.46 14.64
C THR A 201 -14.86 14.08 14.14
N ALA A 202 -14.53 13.85 12.87
CA ALA A 202 -13.36 14.47 12.25
C ALA A 202 -13.47 16.00 12.27
N LEU A 203 -14.68 16.54 12.07
CA LEU A 203 -14.98 17.97 12.20
C LEU A 203 -14.61 18.52 13.58
N GLU A 204 -15.09 17.89 14.66
CA GLU A 204 -14.83 18.31 16.04
C GLU A 204 -13.34 18.30 16.35
N HIS A 205 -12.65 17.21 15.99
CA HIS A 205 -11.22 17.07 16.27
C HIS A 205 -10.38 18.11 15.51
N LEU A 206 -10.62 18.30 14.21
CA LEU A 206 -9.86 19.25 13.40
C LEU A 206 -10.09 20.70 13.85
N ARG A 207 -11.31 21.04 14.29
CA ARG A 207 -11.58 22.33 14.93
C ARG A 207 -10.77 22.53 16.20
N THR A 208 -10.67 21.50 17.06
CA THR A 208 -9.86 21.58 18.29
C THR A 208 -8.37 21.74 18.00
N GLU A 209 -7.88 21.18 16.89
CA GLU A 209 -6.50 21.38 16.40
C GLU A 209 -6.30 22.74 15.71
N GLY A 210 -7.34 23.57 15.62
CA GLY A 210 -7.31 24.90 15.02
C GLY A 210 -7.30 24.90 13.50
N VAL A 211 -7.74 23.83 12.84
CA VAL A 211 -7.95 23.81 11.39
C VAL A 211 -9.18 24.68 11.07
N SER A 212 -9.05 25.54 10.06
CA SER A 212 -10.14 26.45 9.68
C SER A 212 -11.34 25.69 9.10
N ASP A 213 -12.56 26.08 9.47
CA ASP A 213 -13.81 25.50 8.92
C ASP A 213 -13.82 25.45 7.40
N LYS A 214 -13.28 26.49 6.75
CA LYS A 214 -13.17 26.54 5.29
C LYS A 214 -12.35 25.38 4.73
N TYR A 215 -11.18 25.08 5.31
CA TYR A 215 -10.34 23.97 4.86
C TYR A 215 -11.00 22.61 5.17
N ILE A 216 -11.63 22.50 6.35
CA ILE A 216 -12.33 21.29 6.76
C ILE A 216 -13.45 20.96 5.78
N ASN A 217 -14.35 21.91 5.51
CA ASN A 217 -15.55 21.67 4.69
C ASN A 217 -15.26 21.53 3.19
N GLU A 218 -14.20 22.17 2.68
CA GLU A 218 -13.94 22.15 1.23
C GLU A 218 -12.93 21.08 0.82
N VAL A 219 -11.97 20.74 1.69
CA VAL A 219 -10.88 19.82 1.36
C VAL A 219 -11.05 18.50 2.09
N VAL A 220 -11.16 18.54 3.42
CA VAL A 220 -11.18 17.31 4.22
C VAL A 220 -12.50 16.56 4.04
N ASP A 221 -13.63 17.27 4.06
CA ASP A 221 -14.95 16.68 3.81
C ASP A 221 -15.07 16.08 2.39
N ALA A 222 -14.51 16.75 1.38
CA ALA A 222 -14.42 16.20 0.05
C ALA A 222 -13.63 14.87 0.04
N ALA A 223 -12.51 14.82 0.76
CA ALA A 223 -11.71 13.59 0.88
C ALA A 223 -12.44 12.47 1.64
N THR A 224 -13.16 12.77 2.73
CA THR A 224 -13.93 11.75 3.47
C THR A 224 -15.07 11.19 2.62
N ARG A 225 -15.76 12.04 1.86
CA ARG A 225 -16.84 11.63 0.97
C ARG A 225 -16.34 10.79 -0.21
N VAL A 226 -15.18 11.13 -0.79
CA VAL A 226 -14.56 10.34 -1.87
C VAL A 226 -14.12 8.95 -1.37
N ASN A 227 -13.55 8.86 -0.16
CA ASN A 227 -13.02 7.60 0.33
C ASN A 227 -14.07 6.70 1.00
N TYR A 228 -15.02 7.29 1.71
CA TYR A 228 -15.91 6.57 2.63
C TYR A 228 -17.40 6.88 2.43
N GLY A 229 -17.74 7.86 1.58
CA GLY A 229 -19.13 8.29 1.39
C GLY A 229 -19.76 8.85 2.66
N GLN A 230 -18.93 9.36 3.58
CA GLN A 230 -19.37 9.94 4.86
C GLN A 230 -18.94 11.39 4.97
N ASP A 231 -19.86 12.20 5.47
CA ASP A 231 -19.61 13.61 5.75
C ASP A 231 -18.75 13.76 7.03
N ILE A 232 -17.99 14.84 7.08
CA ILE A 232 -16.95 15.09 8.08
C ILE A 232 -17.48 15.25 9.52
N ASP A 233 -18.76 15.58 9.67
CA ASP A 233 -19.49 15.70 10.92
C ASP A 233 -20.12 14.38 11.40
N TYR A 234 -19.96 13.27 10.65
CA TYR A 234 -20.37 11.93 11.07
C TYR A 234 -19.20 10.97 11.19
N ILE A 235 -18.22 11.04 10.28
CA ILE A 235 -17.05 10.15 10.31
C ILE A 235 -16.18 10.45 11.53
N HIS A 236 -15.67 9.42 12.20
CA HIS A 236 -14.82 9.63 13.37
C HIS A 236 -13.43 10.15 12.95
N ALA A 237 -12.74 10.87 13.85
CA ALA A 237 -11.53 11.61 13.49
C ALA A 237 -10.37 10.73 12.99
N LEU A 238 -10.26 9.48 13.45
CA LEU A 238 -9.24 8.55 12.96
C LEU A 238 -9.43 8.24 11.47
N GLU A 239 -10.65 7.93 11.02
CA GLU A 239 -10.93 7.60 9.62
C GLU A 239 -10.93 8.85 8.74
N GLY A 240 -11.41 9.98 9.27
CA GLY A 240 -11.25 11.28 8.61
C GLY A 240 -9.79 11.72 8.43
N ALA A 241 -8.86 11.24 9.26
CA ALA A 241 -7.43 11.44 9.01
C ALA A 241 -6.91 10.51 7.91
N LEU A 242 -7.40 9.26 7.85
CA LEU A 242 -6.97 8.29 6.85
C LEU A 242 -7.38 8.69 5.42
N SER A 243 -8.51 9.39 5.25
CA SER A 243 -8.88 9.97 3.93
C SER A 243 -7.85 10.98 3.42
N MET A 244 -7.09 11.60 4.32
CA MET A 244 -6.02 12.55 4.01
C MET A 244 -4.63 11.90 3.91
N ALA A 245 -4.54 10.58 4.13
CA ALA A 245 -3.29 9.80 4.10
C ALA A 245 -3.00 9.13 2.75
N ALA A 246 -3.65 9.58 1.67
CA ALA A 246 -3.56 8.97 0.33
C ALA A 246 -2.37 9.47 -0.52
N ASN A 247 -1.48 10.30 0.05
CA ASN A 247 -0.35 10.84 -0.72
C ASN A 247 0.59 9.71 -1.20
N GLY A 248 0.91 9.71 -2.50
CA GLY A 248 1.72 8.67 -3.13
C GLY A 248 1.00 7.32 -3.24
N ALA A 249 -0.33 7.34 -3.31
CA ALA A 249 -1.12 6.15 -3.59
C ALA A 249 -0.72 5.52 -4.93
N VAL A 250 -0.67 4.18 -4.95
CA VAL A 250 -0.40 3.37 -6.13
C VAL A 250 -1.40 2.23 -6.22
N GLY A 251 -1.71 1.81 -7.44
CA GLY A 251 -2.48 0.60 -7.72
C GLY A 251 -1.59 -0.51 -8.28
N ILE A 252 -2.11 -1.73 -8.37
CA ILE A 252 -1.45 -2.78 -9.16
C ILE A 252 -1.78 -2.58 -10.64
N ALA A 253 -0.76 -2.57 -11.49
CA ALA A 253 -0.89 -2.39 -12.92
C ALA A 253 -1.64 -3.57 -13.56
N GLY A 254 -2.61 -3.28 -14.43
CA GLY A 254 -3.44 -4.28 -15.09
C GLY A 254 -4.56 -4.83 -14.21
N GLY A 255 -4.63 -4.43 -12.93
CA GLY A 255 -5.65 -4.84 -11.95
C GLY A 255 -5.77 -6.36 -11.73
N LYS A 256 -4.92 -7.12 -12.41
CA LYS A 256 -4.87 -8.57 -12.35
C LYS A 256 -3.94 -8.95 -11.23
N LEU A 257 -4.45 -9.78 -10.34
CA LEU A 257 -3.56 -10.77 -9.76
C LEU A 257 -3.24 -11.80 -10.83
N PRO A 258 -1.97 -12.21 -10.97
CA PRO A 258 -1.56 -13.16 -11.99
C PRO A 258 -2.38 -14.45 -11.88
N ASP A 259 -2.58 -15.12 -13.02
CA ASP A 259 -2.94 -16.54 -12.99
C ASP A 259 -1.88 -17.26 -12.12
N ILE A 260 -2.30 -18.21 -11.30
CA ILE A 260 -1.45 -19.01 -10.41
C ILE A 260 -0.21 -19.59 -11.10
N ARG A 261 -0.30 -19.84 -12.42
CA ARG A 261 0.79 -20.36 -13.26
C ARG A 261 1.80 -19.28 -13.70
N GLU A 262 1.46 -18.02 -13.55
CA GLU A 262 2.22 -16.85 -13.98
C GLU A 262 2.93 -16.14 -12.82
N ILE A 263 2.59 -16.45 -11.57
CA ILE A 263 3.35 -15.96 -10.41
C ILE A 263 4.76 -16.58 -10.51
N PRO A 264 5.82 -15.77 -10.69
CA PRO A 264 7.17 -16.28 -10.71
C PRO A 264 7.43 -17.07 -9.43
N GLN A 265 8.12 -18.22 -9.53
CA GLN A 265 8.66 -18.82 -8.31
C GLN A 265 9.45 -17.75 -7.55
N PRO A 266 9.31 -17.67 -6.21
CA PRO A 266 9.91 -16.59 -5.46
C PRO A 266 11.38 -16.42 -5.86
N LEU A 267 11.81 -15.18 -6.05
CA LEU A 267 13.21 -14.84 -6.36
C LEU A 267 14.19 -15.45 -5.33
N ALA A 268 13.71 -15.86 -4.15
CA ALA A 268 14.44 -16.66 -3.17
C ALA A 268 14.92 -18.03 -3.71
N CYS A 269 14.16 -18.72 -4.56
CA CYS A 269 14.62 -19.94 -5.24
C CYS A 269 15.74 -19.65 -6.25
N GLN A 270 15.76 -18.48 -6.87
CA GLN A 270 16.87 -18.06 -7.73
C GLN A 270 18.08 -17.58 -6.92
N ARG A 271 17.90 -16.92 -5.77
CA ARG A 271 19.01 -16.57 -4.88
C ARG A 271 19.64 -17.80 -4.24
N LEU A 272 18.88 -18.82 -3.87
CA LEU A 272 19.47 -20.10 -3.45
C LEU A 272 20.27 -20.78 -4.58
N SER A 273 20.01 -20.46 -5.86
CA SER A 273 20.82 -20.93 -7.01
C SER A 273 22.04 -20.04 -7.33
N GLN A 274 22.04 -18.77 -6.91
CA GLN A 274 23.15 -17.83 -7.13
C GLN A 274 24.06 -17.69 -5.90
N ASP A 275 23.54 -17.78 -4.69
CA ASP A 275 24.29 -17.80 -3.43
C ASP A 275 24.94 -19.17 -3.17
N THR A 276 24.56 -20.22 -3.91
CA THR A 276 25.35 -21.46 -4.04
C THR A 276 26.33 -21.44 -5.21
N ALA A 277 26.37 -20.36 -6.00
CA ALA A 277 27.37 -20.13 -7.04
C ALA A 277 28.50 -19.18 -6.59
N TYR A 278 28.39 -18.56 -5.41
CA TYR A 278 29.40 -17.68 -4.80
C TYR A 278 29.80 -18.07 -3.36
N MET A 279 29.63 -19.35 -2.99
CA MET A 279 30.37 -19.97 -1.87
C MET A 279 31.30 -21.08 -2.38
#